data_AF-A0A561BR87-F1
#
_entry.id   AF-A0A561BR87-F1
#
_cell.length_a   1.000
_cell.length_b   1.000
_cell.length_c   1.000
_cell.angle_alpha   90.00
_cell.angle_beta   90.00
_cell.angle_gamma   90.00
#
_symmetry.space_group_name_H-M   'P 1'
#
loop_
_entity.id
_entity.type
_entity.pdbx_description
1 polymer ?
#
loop_
_entity_poly.entity_id
_entity_poly.type
_entity_poly.pdbx_seq_one_letter_code
_entity_poly.pdbx_strand_id
1 'polypeptide(L)'
;MIKGRQTTPGARLPFGRKAIVPIRYRNSFTKTFTEGVIGVAPGPIQRIPATRLEGNYDAQSRARLKGKTAYYSRIVITNESGNDLTGLISPRFSGLRRNGQNPDLLLLGGDLSSCPEGVSPPDSFDRKGATWIVCHFEASAASRPVRVIAYREPPYGEEIQTSGEPAPAFNQYYNLGPITWR
;
A
#
# COMPACT_ATOMS: atom_id res chain seq x y z
N MET A 1 -12.36 -8.65 -18.57
CA MET A 1 -12.78 -8.65 -17.15
C MET A 1 -12.59 -10.05 -16.57
N ILE A 2 -11.71 -10.21 -15.59
CA ILE A 2 -11.58 -11.50 -14.90
C ILE A 2 -12.76 -11.67 -13.94
N LYS A 3 -13.49 -12.78 -14.09
CA LYS A 3 -14.56 -13.26 -13.19
C LYS A 3 -13.97 -13.74 -11.86
N GLY A 4 -13.33 -12.85 -11.11
CA GLY A 4 -12.96 -13.06 -9.71
C GLY A 4 -13.81 -12.15 -8.83
N ARG A 5 -14.37 -12.67 -7.73
CA ARG A 5 -15.11 -11.85 -6.77
C ARG A 5 -14.13 -10.84 -6.14
N GLN A 6 -14.25 -9.58 -6.54
CA GLN A 6 -13.47 -8.48 -5.95
C GLN A 6 -13.68 -8.45 -4.45
N THR A 7 -12.64 -8.06 -3.71
CA THR A 7 -12.77 -7.87 -2.27
C THR A 7 -13.68 -6.68 -2.01
N THR A 8 -14.70 -6.88 -1.17
CA THR A 8 -15.64 -5.82 -0.82
C THR A 8 -14.92 -4.69 -0.09
N PRO A 9 -15.27 -3.42 -0.35
CA PRO A 9 -14.76 -2.30 0.44
C PRO A 9 -15.03 -2.46 1.94
N GLY A 10 -14.18 -1.87 2.77
CA GLY A 10 -14.24 -2.02 4.23
C GLY A 10 -13.91 -3.41 4.77
N ALA A 11 -13.52 -4.37 3.91
CA ALA A 11 -13.20 -5.73 4.34
C ALA A 11 -12.05 -5.75 5.37
N ARG A 12 -12.18 -6.67 6.33
CA ARG A 12 -11.17 -6.95 7.35
C ARG A 12 -10.64 -8.35 7.14
N LEU A 13 -9.38 -8.47 6.75
CA LEU A 13 -8.72 -9.71 6.40
C LEU A 13 -7.64 -10.05 7.44
N PRO A 14 -7.30 -11.34 7.64
CA PRO A 14 -6.10 -11.70 8.38
C PRO A 14 -4.84 -11.41 7.53
N PHE A 15 -3.71 -11.11 8.17
CA PHE A 15 -2.42 -11.01 7.47
C PHE A 15 -2.12 -12.24 6.60
N GLY A 16 -1.50 -12.02 5.44
CA GLY A 16 -1.23 -13.03 4.42
C GLY A 16 -2.43 -13.36 3.52
N ARG A 17 -3.66 -12.97 3.89
CA ARG A 17 -4.82 -13.15 3.01
C ARG A 17 -4.80 -12.13 1.88
N LYS A 18 -4.87 -12.64 0.66
CA LYS A 18 -4.93 -11.81 -0.56
C LYS A 18 -6.31 -11.15 -0.73
N ALA A 19 -6.31 -9.83 -0.87
CA ALA A 19 -7.43 -9.07 -1.41
C ALA A 19 -7.31 -8.97 -2.93
N ILE A 20 -8.44 -8.96 -3.64
CA ILE A 20 -8.50 -8.78 -5.09
C ILE A 20 -9.09 -7.40 -5.36
N VAL A 21 -8.28 -6.54 -5.95
CA VAL A 21 -8.49 -5.08 -5.98
C VAL A 21 -8.42 -4.59 -7.43
N PRO A 22 -9.49 -4.06 -8.01
CA PRO A 22 -9.38 -3.28 -9.24
C PRO A 22 -8.53 -2.04 -9.04
N ILE A 23 -7.75 -1.68 -10.06
CA ILE A 23 -6.95 -0.46 -10.07
C ILE A 23 -7.17 0.33 -11.35
N ARG A 24 -6.98 1.64 -11.22
CA ARG A 24 -6.85 2.57 -12.33
C ARG A 24 -5.82 3.61 -11.96
N TYR A 25 -4.74 3.65 -12.71
CA TYR A 25 -3.64 4.57 -12.50
C TYR A 25 -3.52 5.49 -13.71
N ARG A 26 -3.44 6.80 -13.46
CA ARG A 26 -3.23 7.78 -14.52
C ARG A 26 -1.76 8.08 -14.68
N ASN A 27 -1.25 7.90 -15.88
CA ASN A 27 0.07 8.38 -16.23
C ASN A 27 0.01 9.90 -16.46
N SER A 28 0.65 10.67 -15.58
CA SER A 28 0.65 12.13 -15.63
C SER A 28 1.34 12.72 -16.86
N PHE A 29 2.24 11.98 -17.51
CA PHE A 29 2.96 12.43 -18.71
C PHE A 29 2.15 12.16 -19.97
N THR A 30 1.69 10.93 -20.17
CA THR A 30 0.95 10.54 -21.38
C THR A 30 -0.54 10.89 -21.31
N LYS A 31 -1.04 11.23 -20.11
CA LYS A 31 -2.47 11.44 -19.82
C LYS A 31 -3.34 10.22 -20.11
N THR A 32 -2.75 9.02 -20.18
CA THR A 32 -3.45 7.76 -20.37
C THR A 32 -3.70 7.05 -19.04
N PHE A 33 -4.65 6.12 -19.04
CA PHE A 33 -4.94 5.28 -17.88
C PHE A 33 -4.43 3.86 -18.09
N THR A 34 -3.78 3.33 -17.08
CA THR A 34 -3.49 1.91 -16.92
C THR A 34 -4.54 1.33 -15.97
N GLU A 35 -5.29 0.33 -16.43
CA GLU A 35 -6.34 -0.33 -15.67
C GLU A 35 -6.04 -1.81 -15.52
N GLY A 36 -6.48 -2.40 -14.41
CA GLY A 36 -6.25 -3.82 -14.17
C GLY A 36 -6.83 -4.31 -12.86
N VAL A 37 -6.43 -5.51 -12.48
CA VAL A 37 -6.78 -6.11 -11.19
C VAL A 37 -5.50 -6.62 -10.57
N ILE A 38 -5.27 -6.25 -9.32
CA ILE A 38 -4.13 -6.73 -8.53
C ILE A 38 -4.61 -7.54 -7.34
N GLY A 39 -3.79 -8.50 -6.93
CA GLY A 39 -3.85 -9.17 -5.67
C GLY A 39 -2.98 -8.44 -4.66
N VAL A 40 -3.45 -8.21 -3.44
CA VAL A 40 -2.69 -7.51 -2.38
C VAL A 40 -2.69 -8.35 -1.12
N ALA A 41 -1.51 -8.76 -0.65
CA ALA A 41 -1.33 -9.59 0.53
C ALA A 41 -0.21 -9.07 1.43
N PRO A 42 -0.51 -8.18 2.40
CA PRO A 42 0.42 -7.77 3.44
C PRO A 42 0.74 -8.95 4.36
N GLY A 43 2.03 -9.17 4.60
CA GLY A 43 2.52 -10.10 5.60
C GLY A 43 2.33 -9.56 7.03
N PRO A 44 2.67 -10.37 8.05
CA PRO A 44 2.62 -9.93 9.44
C PRO A 44 3.53 -8.71 9.66
N ILE A 45 3.12 -7.84 10.58
CA ILE A 45 3.91 -6.66 10.97
C ILE A 45 5.15 -7.10 11.75
N GLN A 46 6.31 -6.76 11.22
CA GLN A 46 7.63 -6.92 11.83
C GLN A 46 8.03 -5.64 12.56
N ARG A 47 9.03 -5.75 13.45
CA ARG A 47 9.48 -4.63 14.29
C ARG A 47 10.99 -4.57 14.40
N ILE A 48 11.52 -3.35 14.39
CA ILE A 48 12.93 -3.04 14.62
C ILE A 48 13.05 -1.69 15.35
N PRO A 49 14.22 -1.35 15.92
CA PRO A 49 14.48 0.02 16.33
C PRO A 49 14.32 0.97 15.14
N ALA A 50 13.59 2.07 15.30
CA ALA A 50 13.32 3.00 14.21
C ALA A 50 14.60 3.69 13.69
N THR A 51 15.64 3.76 14.53
CA THR A 51 16.97 4.28 14.15
C THR A 51 17.71 3.40 13.14
N ARG A 52 17.22 2.18 12.86
CA ARG A 52 17.76 1.30 11.82
C ARG A 52 17.15 1.53 10.44
N LEU A 53 16.10 2.36 10.34
CA LEU A 53 15.57 2.73 9.02
C LEU A 53 16.60 3.59 8.28
N GLU A 54 16.86 3.19 7.05
CA GLU A 54 17.56 4.00 6.07
C GLU A 54 16.56 4.92 5.36
N GLY A 55 17.04 5.96 4.69
CA GLY A 55 16.19 6.95 4.03
C GLY A 55 16.75 8.36 4.12
N ASN A 56 16.10 9.28 3.41
CA ASN A 56 16.49 10.68 3.33
C ASN A 56 15.99 11.47 4.56
N TYR A 57 16.43 11.05 5.76
CA TYR A 57 16.11 11.72 7.01
C TYR A 57 17.21 12.72 7.40
N ASP A 58 16.82 13.98 7.56
CA ASP A 58 17.67 15.00 8.17
C ASP A 58 17.94 14.72 9.66
N ALA A 59 18.82 15.52 10.27
CA ALA A 59 19.21 15.32 11.68
C ALA A 59 18.02 15.41 12.65
N GLN A 60 17.06 16.30 12.39
CA GLN A 60 15.88 16.46 13.23
C GLN A 60 14.95 15.24 13.14
N SER A 61 14.70 14.75 11.93
CA SER A 61 13.92 13.54 11.67
C SER A 61 14.58 12.33 12.33
N ARG A 62 15.90 12.18 12.21
CA ARG A 62 16.66 11.12 12.89
C ARG A 62 16.56 11.21 14.40
N ALA A 63 16.56 12.41 14.98
CA ALA A 63 16.36 12.58 16.41
C ALA A 63 14.96 12.09 16.86
N ARG A 64 13.92 12.33 16.07
CA ARG A 64 12.54 11.86 16.35
C ARG A 64 12.40 10.34 16.33
N LEU A 65 13.25 9.63 15.57
CA LEU A 65 13.28 8.16 15.53
C LEU A 65 13.91 7.55 16.80
N LYS A 66 14.69 8.31 17.57
CA LYS A 66 15.31 7.80 18.81
C LYS A 66 14.22 7.37 19.80
N GLY A 67 14.37 6.17 20.35
CA GLY A 67 13.41 5.58 21.29
C GLY A 67 12.08 5.14 20.66
N LYS A 68 11.94 5.19 19.33
CA LYS A 68 10.76 4.68 18.61
C LYS A 68 11.02 3.28 18.06
N THR A 69 9.93 2.57 17.83
CA THR A 69 9.91 1.29 17.12
C THR A 69 9.39 1.54 15.71
N ALA A 70 10.14 1.09 14.72
CA ALA A 70 9.64 0.99 13.36
C ALA A 70 8.91 -0.33 13.19
N TYR A 71 7.73 -0.25 12.59
CA TYR A 71 6.85 -1.35 12.26
C TYR A 71 6.77 -1.42 10.75
N TYR A 72 6.93 -2.60 10.18
CA TYR A 72 6.86 -2.75 8.73
C TYR A 72 6.21 -4.04 8.31
N SER A 73 5.62 -4.04 7.11
CA SER A 73 5.04 -5.24 6.50
C SER A 73 5.58 -5.38 5.08
N ARG A 74 5.98 -6.61 4.74
CA ARG A 74 6.29 -7.01 3.36
C ARG A 74 4.97 -7.32 2.67
N ILE A 75 4.68 -6.61 1.59
CA ILE A 75 3.41 -6.70 0.87
C ILE A 75 3.68 -7.35 -0.49
N VAL A 76 3.01 -8.47 -0.73
CA VAL A 76 3.04 -9.13 -2.03
C VAL A 76 1.89 -8.60 -2.87
N ILE A 77 2.23 -8.05 -4.02
CA ILE A 77 1.29 -7.60 -5.03
C ILE A 77 1.37 -8.56 -6.22
N THR A 78 0.24 -9.01 -6.75
CA THR A 78 0.18 -9.95 -7.88
C THR A 78 -0.62 -9.32 -9.02
N ASN A 79 -0.15 -9.42 -10.26
CA ASN A 79 -0.95 -9.01 -11.42
C ASN A 79 -2.01 -10.10 -11.67
N GLU A 80 -3.26 -9.84 -11.32
CA GLU A 80 -4.34 -10.82 -11.50
C GLU A 80 -4.92 -10.72 -12.91
N SER A 81 -4.93 -9.51 -13.50
CA SER A 81 -5.51 -9.22 -14.81
C SER A 81 -4.74 -9.74 -16.01
N GLY A 82 -3.40 -9.75 -15.95
CA GLY A 82 -2.53 -9.96 -17.10
C GLY A 82 -2.42 -8.79 -18.07
N ASN A 83 -2.96 -7.62 -17.71
CA ASN A 83 -2.68 -6.37 -18.42
C ASN A 83 -1.22 -5.95 -18.16
N ASP A 84 -0.67 -5.10 -19.03
CA ASP A 84 0.61 -4.46 -18.75
C ASP A 84 0.48 -3.46 -17.59
N LEU A 85 1.07 -3.80 -16.44
CA LEU A 85 1.06 -3.01 -15.22
C LEU A 85 2.48 -2.56 -14.81
N THR A 86 3.45 -2.63 -15.71
CA THR A 86 4.85 -2.26 -15.42
C THR A 86 5.02 -0.79 -15.03
N GLY A 87 4.19 0.10 -15.57
CA GLY A 87 4.18 1.54 -15.25
C GLY A 87 3.40 1.94 -13.99
N LEU A 88 2.95 0.98 -13.18
CA LEU A 88 2.18 1.25 -11.97
C LEU A 88 3.06 1.80 -10.84
N ILE A 89 2.57 2.78 -10.06
CA ILE A 89 3.21 3.20 -8.81
C ILE A 89 2.69 2.34 -7.65
N SER A 90 3.54 2.10 -6.64
CA SER A 90 3.14 1.31 -5.46
C SER A 90 1.84 1.86 -4.87
N PRO A 91 0.84 1.00 -4.63
CA PRO A 91 -0.36 1.43 -3.93
C PRO A 91 -0.01 2.05 -2.58
N ARG A 92 -0.78 3.05 -2.17
CA ARG A 92 -0.67 3.66 -0.85
C ARG A 92 -1.24 2.74 0.23
N PHE A 93 -0.44 2.59 1.28
CA PHE A 93 -0.82 1.89 2.49
C PHE A 93 -0.73 2.83 3.70
N SER A 94 -1.40 2.47 4.79
CA SER A 94 -1.19 3.08 6.10
C SER A 94 -1.10 2.00 7.14
N GLY A 95 -0.16 2.11 8.07
CA GLY A 95 -0.18 1.30 9.27
C GLY A 95 -0.92 2.03 10.38
N LEU A 96 -1.90 1.37 10.98
CA LEU A 96 -2.74 1.93 12.03
C LEU A 96 -2.59 1.14 13.33
N ARG A 97 -2.91 1.80 14.44
CA ARG A 97 -3.12 1.16 15.73
C ARG A 97 -4.39 0.31 15.71
N ARG A 98 -4.57 -0.54 16.72
CA ARG A 98 -5.75 -1.43 16.84
C ARG A 98 -7.08 -0.65 16.82
N ASN A 99 -7.10 0.57 17.35
CA ASN A 99 -8.26 1.47 17.37
C ASN A 99 -8.41 2.32 16.09
N GLY A 100 -7.60 2.07 15.06
CA GLY A 100 -7.64 2.82 13.80
C GLY A 100 -6.88 4.16 13.81
N GLN A 101 -6.30 4.56 14.94
CA GLN A 101 -5.52 5.80 15.02
C GLN A 101 -4.17 5.68 14.33
N ASN A 102 -3.66 6.83 13.86
CA ASN A 102 -2.34 6.93 13.26
C ASN A 102 -1.20 6.64 14.25
N PRO A 103 -0.03 6.21 13.75
CA PRO A 103 1.22 6.11 14.52
C PRO A 103 1.71 7.47 15.04
N ASP A 104 2.79 7.46 15.81
CA ASP A 104 3.36 8.72 16.34
C ASP A 104 4.04 9.58 15.27
N LEU A 105 4.59 8.92 14.25
CA LEU A 105 5.36 9.56 13.19
C LEU A 105 4.86 9.02 11.85
N LEU A 106 4.53 9.95 10.96
CA LEU A 106 4.42 9.66 9.54
C LEU A 106 5.84 9.60 8.97
N LEU A 107 6.18 8.51 8.31
CA LEU A 107 7.44 8.38 7.59
C LEU A 107 7.20 8.78 6.12
N LEU A 108 8.08 9.62 5.59
CA LEU A 108 8.10 9.97 4.17
C LEU A 108 9.26 9.23 3.51
N GLY A 109 9.03 7.95 3.24
CA GLY A 109 10.08 7.03 2.85
C GLY A 109 10.75 6.40 4.08
N GLY A 110 11.18 5.16 3.91
CA GLY A 110 12.02 4.41 4.84
C GLY A 110 12.44 3.11 4.16
N ASP A 111 13.72 2.78 4.25
CA ASP A 111 14.26 1.58 3.61
C ASP A 111 14.93 0.68 4.66
N LEU A 112 14.86 -0.61 4.40
CA LEU A 112 15.74 -1.60 4.96
C LEU A 112 16.34 -2.34 3.78
N SER A 113 17.64 -2.62 3.81
CA SER A 113 18.33 -3.35 2.74
C SER A 113 17.65 -4.66 2.31
N SER A 114 16.84 -5.28 3.17
CA SER A 114 16.05 -6.49 2.88
C SER A 114 14.59 -6.25 2.47
N CYS A 115 14.12 -5.00 2.48
CA CYS A 115 12.71 -4.61 2.38
C CYS A 115 12.56 -3.15 1.86
N PRO A 116 12.81 -2.88 0.57
CA PRO A 116 12.72 -1.52 0.05
C PRO A 116 11.27 -1.04 -0.12
N GLU A 117 11.06 0.23 0.24
CA GLU A 117 9.82 0.96 0.00
C GLU A 117 9.88 1.67 -1.36
N GLY A 118 8.73 1.85 -2.01
CA GLY A 118 8.65 2.68 -3.21
C GLY A 118 9.37 2.13 -4.46
N VAL A 119 9.69 0.84 -4.50
CA VAL A 119 10.26 0.19 -5.70
C VAL A 119 9.23 0.06 -6.81
N SER A 120 9.62 0.34 -8.06
CA SER A 120 8.77 0.11 -9.23
C SER A 120 8.43 -1.38 -9.41
N PRO A 121 7.31 -1.70 -10.08
CA PRO A 121 7.05 -3.07 -10.53
C PRO A 121 8.21 -3.59 -11.38
N PRO A 122 8.53 -4.90 -11.32
CA PRO A 122 9.47 -5.49 -12.25
C PRO A 122 8.89 -5.48 -13.68
N ASP A 123 9.75 -5.54 -14.70
CA ASP A 123 9.32 -5.62 -16.12
C ASP A 123 8.41 -6.83 -16.39
N SER A 124 8.55 -7.89 -15.59
CA SER A 124 7.70 -9.07 -15.67
C SER A 124 6.28 -8.85 -15.16
N PHE A 125 5.96 -7.69 -14.59
CA PHE A 125 4.63 -7.32 -14.12
C PHE A 125 3.64 -7.00 -15.26
N ASP A 126 4.02 -7.35 -16.48
CA ASP A 126 3.24 -7.30 -17.72
C ASP A 126 2.28 -8.48 -17.91
N ARG A 127 2.39 -9.53 -17.09
CA ARG A 127 1.68 -10.79 -17.27
C ARG A 127 0.94 -11.25 -16.03
N LYS A 128 -0.07 -12.10 -16.22
CA LYS A 128 -0.87 -12.65 -15.13
C LYS A 128 -0.01 -13.53 -14.21
N GLY A 129 -0.21 -13.39 -12.91
CA GLY A 129 0.52 -14.13 -11.87
C GLY A 129 1.88 -13.55 -11.52
N ALA A 130 2.36 -12.53 -12.26
CA ALA A 130 3.60 -11.84 -11.90
C ALA A 130 3.49 -11.21 -10.52
N THR A 131 4.61 -11.22 -9.78
CA THR A 131 4.67 -10.73 -8.41
C THR A 131 5.58 -9.52 -8.31
N TRP A 132 5.13 -8.55 -7.52
CA TRP A 132 5.87 -7.37 -7.14
C TRP A 132 5.81 -7.26 -5.62
N ILE A 133 6.95 -7.00 -5.00
CA ILE A 133 7.07 -6.95 -3.55
C ILE A 133 7.48 -5.54 -3.16
N VAL A 134 6.68 -4.96 -2.26
CA VAL A 134 6.95 -3.66 -1.66
C VAL A 134 6.92 -3.77 -0.15
N CYS A 135 7.58 -2.84 0.53
CA CYS A 135 7.50 -2.72 1.97
C CYS A 135 6.80 -1.41 2.35
N HIS A 136 6.04 -1.47 3.44
CA HIS A 136 5.39 -0.30 4.04
C HIS A 136 5.88 -0.13 5.47
N PHE A 137 6.27 1.10 5.82
CA PHE A 137 6.86 1.43 7.10
C PHE A 137 6.02 2.42 7.91
N GLU A 138 6.08 2.28 9.23
CA GLU A 138 5.52 3.23 10.19
C GLU A 138 6.40 3.31 11.43
N ALA A 139 6.40 4.43 12.14
CA ALA A 139 7.10 4.56 13.42
C ALA A 139 6.17 5.00 14.56
N SER A 140 6.24 4.29 15.69
CA SER A 140 5.45 4.58 16.88
C SER A 140 6.20 4.21 18.16
N ALA A 141 5.73 4.73 19.30
CA ALA A 141 6.16 4.22 20.59
C ALA A 141 5.79 2.74 20.74
N ALA A 142 6.65 1.95 21.40
CA ALA A 142 6.42 0.52 21.63
C ALA A 142 5.11 0.24 22.37
N SER A 143 4.70 1.14 23.27
CA SER A 143 3.44 1.09 24.03
C SER A 143 2.19 1.39 23.20
N ARG A 144 2.34 1.97 21.99
CA ARG A 144 1.24 2.31 21.07
C ARG A 144 1.50 1.72 19.69
N PRO A 145 1.51 0.39 19.59
CA PRO A 145 2.08 -0.28 18.44
C PRO A 145 1.15 -0.25 17.22
N VAL A 146 1.76 -0.33 16.04
CA VAL A 146 1.04 -0.57 14.79
C VAL A 146 0.57 -2.03 14.75
N ARG A 147 -0.68 -2.22 14.33
CA ARG A 147 -1.38 -3.52 14.37
C ARG A 147 -2.23 -3.79 13.14
N VAL A 148 -2.47 -2.78 12.31
CA VAL A 148 -3.34 -2.89 11.14
C VAL A 148 -2.59 -2.31 9.94
N ILE A 149 -2.70 -2.93 8.78
CA ILE A 149 -2.34 -2.33 7.50
C ILE A 149 -3.64 -1.99 6.77
N ALA A 150 -3.75 -0.78 6.21
CA ALA A 150 -4.90 -0.33 5.46
C ALA A 150 -4.48 0.02 4.03
N TYR A 151 -5.19 -0.51 3.03
CA TYR A 151 -5.03 -0.11 1.63
C TYR A 151 -5.84 1.17 1.37
N ARG A 152 -5.23 2.16 0.72
CA ARG A 152 -5.78 3.52 0.59
C ARG A 152 -6.04 3.96 -0.85
N GLU A 153 -5.67 3.16 -1.85
CA GLU A 153 -5.89 3.54 -3.24
C GLU A 153 -7.36 3.41 -3.65
N PRO A 154 -7.84 4.30 -4.52
CA PRO A 154 -9.08 4.07 -5.27
C PRO A 154 -9.16 2.68 -5.91
N PRO A 155 -10.36 2.06 -5.92
CA PRO A 155 -11.61 2.60 -5.40
C PRO A 155 -11.79 2.44 -3.88
N TYR A 156 -10.77 2.02 -3.16
CA TYR A 156 -10.81 1.71 -1.73
C TYR A 156 -10.01 2.74 -0.93
N GLY A 157 -10.58 3.90 -0.65
CA GLY A 157 -9.86 4.96 0.06
C GLY A 157 -10.38 6.35 -0.27
N GLU A 158 -9.53 7.36 -0.06
CA GLU A 158 -9.86 8.76 -0.32
C GLU A 158 -9.78 9.07 -1.83
N GLU A 159 -10.60 10.04 -2.24
CA GLU A 159 -10.95 10.34 -3.64
C GLU A 159 -9.74 10.86 -4.44
N ILE A 160 -9.51 10.29 -5.63
CA ILE A 160 -8.71 10.95 -6.68
C ILE A 160 -9.50 10.87 -7.98
N GLN A 161 -10.76 11.32 -7.98
CA GLN A 161 -11.37 11.74 -9.24
C GLN A 161 -10.98 13.19 -9.46
N THR A 162 -10.01 13.42 -10.34
CA THR A 162 -9.71 14.77 -10.83
C THR A 162 -10.88 15.25 -11.69
N SER A 163 -11.30 16.50 -11.45
CA SER A 163 -12.40 17.13 -12.18
C SER A 163 -12.17 17.07 -13.69
N GLY A 164 -13.15 16.56 -14.45
CA GLY A 164 -13.09 16.48 -15.91
C GLY A 164 -12.61 15.14 -16.48
N GLU A 165 -12.25 14.16 -15.63
CA GLU A 165 -11.90 12.82 -16.10
C GLU A 165 -13.11 11.87 -16.11
N PRO A 166 -13.21 10.98 -17.13
CA PRO A 166 -14.29 10.00 -17.19
C PRO A 166 -14.22 9.14 -15.93
N ALA A 167 -15.34 9.04 -15.25
CA ALA A 167 -15.39 8.38 -13.96
C ALA A 167 -15.12 6.88 -14.13
N PRO A 168 -14.28 6.27 -13.27
CA PRO A 168 -14.05 4.84 -13.37
C PRO A 168 -15.34 4.06 -13.10
N ALA A 169 -15.48 2.89 -13.71
CA ALA A 169 -16.60 1.99 -13.42
C ALA A 169 -16.67 1.54 -11.94
N PHE A 170 -15.64 1.85 -11.15
CA PHE A 170 -15.56 1.59 -9.72
C PHE A 170 -16.31 2.61 -8.85
N ASN A 171 -16.97 3.62 -9.44
CA ASN A 171 -17.68 4.71 -8.73
C ASN A 171 -18.61 4.27 -7.58
N GLN A 172 -19.17 3.06 -7.63
CA GLN A 172 -20.03 2.53 -6.57
C GLN A 172 -19.27 2.12 -5.28
N TYR A 173 -17.92 2.14 -5.29
CA TYR A 173 -17.09 1.60 -4.21
C TYR A 173 -16.27 2.65 -3.45
N TYR A 174 -16.31 3.92 -3.88
CA TYR A 174 -15.61 5.02 -3.21
C TYR A 174 -16.23 5.33 -1.84
N ASN A 175 -15.39 5.80 -0.92
CA ASN A 175 -15.81 6.22 0.43
C ASN A 175 -16.50 5.13 1.28
N LEU A 176 -16.38 3.85 0.89
CA LEU A 176 -16.91 2.71 1.65
C LEU A 176 -15.90 2.12 2.65
N GLY A 177 -14.77 2.81 2.84
CA GLY A 177 -13.71 2.46 3.79
C GLY A 177 -12.62 1.55 3.21
N PRO A 178 -11.41 1.61 3.78
CA PRO A 178 -10.25 0.86 3.28
C PRO A 178 -10.39 -0.63 3.54
N ILE A 179 -9.76 -1.46 2.71
CA ILE A 179 -9.48 -2.85 3.05
C ILE A 179 -8.38 -2.84 4.12
N THR A 180 -8.57 -3.64 5.17
CA THR A 180 -7.62 -3.72 6.30
C THR A 180 -7.15 -5.13 6.57
N TRP A 181 -5.90 -5.26 7.03
CA TRP A 181 -5.31 -6.51 7.50
C TRP A 181 -4.91 -6.39 8.97
N ARG A 182 -5.29 -7.37 9.79
CA ARG A 182 -5.03 -7.37 11.25
C ARG A 182 -4.97 -8.77 11.86
#